data_AF-A0A1I6W852-F1
#
_entry.id   AF-A0A1I6W852-F1
#
_cell.length_a   1.000
_cell.length_b   1.000
_cell.length_c   1.000
_cell.angle_alpha   90.00
_cell.angle_beta   90.00
_cell.angle_gamma   90.00
#
_symmetry.space_group_name_H-M   'P 1'
#
loop_
_entity.id
_entity.type
_entity.pdbx_description
1 polymer ?
#
loop_
_entity_poly.entity_id
_entity_poly.type
_entity_poly.pdbx_seq_one_letter_code
_entity_poly.pdbx_strand_id
1 'polypeptide(L)'
;MLADSDGAGTLASERLNEAVARARRNEFDDAGAVLCAQDIGQPLEACDARVARSGAGTAAVRVDFPNGFSRILKFSDGGFVSANATMSGVGTDIDWQRDGDRLILRVDDQRYELDGAFVFGPMYDR
;
A
#
# COMPACT_ATOMS: atom_id res chain seq x y z
N MET A 1 10.64 -35.06 6.95
CA MET A 1 10.24 -34.36 5.71
C MET A 1 9.64 -33.02 6.12
N LEU A 2 10.50 -32.00 6.29
CA LEU A 2 10.12 -30.62 6.64
C LEU A 2 11.17 -29.71 6.01
N ALA A 3 10.82 -29.05 4.91
CA ALA A 3 11.56 -27.96 4.28
C ALA A 3 10.54 -27.06 3.58
N ASP A 4 10.87 -25.76 3.47
CA ASP A 4 10.19 -24.70 2.69
C ASP A 4 9.14 -23.78 3.34
N SER A 5 9.29 -23.44 4.63
CA SER A 5 8.62 -22.23 5.17
C SER A 5 9.50 -20.97 5.08
N ASP A 6 10.83 -21.11 5.12
CA ASP A 6 11.76 -19.96 5.13
C ASP A 6 11.91 -19.31 3.74
N GLY A 7 11.89 -20.11 2.67
CA GLY A 7 12.09 -19.61 1.30
C GLY A 7 10.96 -18.69 0.81
N ALA A 8 9.70 -19.02 1.13
CA ALA A 8 8.55 -18.21 0.76
C ALA A 8 8.57 -16.83 1.46
N GLY A 9 8.94 -16.80 2.74
CA GLY A 9 9.08 -15.56 3.51
C GLY A 9 10.20 -14.65 2.98
N THR A 10 11.32 -15.22 2.56
CA THR A 10 12.40 -14.47 1.92
C THR A 10 11.95 -13.84 0.61
N LEU A 11 11.31 -14.62 -0.28
CA LEU A 11 10.83 -14.11 -1.57
C LEU A 11 9.79 -13.00 -1.42
N ALA A 12 8.85 -13.13 -0.47
CA ALA A 12 7.86 -12.08 -0.19
C ALA A 12 8.55 -10.79 0.28
N SER A 13 9.53 -10.91 1.17
CA SER A 13 10.32 -9.78 1.67
C SER A 13 11.13 -9.09 0.57
N GLU A 14 11.75 -9.87 -0.32
CA GLU A 14 12.50 -9.35 -1.46
C GLU A 14 11.61 -8.57 -2.44
N ARG A 15 10.45 -9.14 -2.81
CA ARG A 15 9.46 -8.45 -3.64
C ARG A 15 9.02 -7.15 -2.98
N LEU A 16 8.75 -7.16 -1.68
CA LEU A 16 8.28 -5.96 -1.00
C LEU A 16 9.37 -4.87 -0.98
N ASN A 17 10.62 -5.27 -0.72
CA ASN A 17 11.76 -4.37 -0.78
C ASN A 17 11.94 -3.76 -2.17
N GLU A 18 11.79 -4.56 -3.23
CA GLU A 18 11.84 -4.08 -4.61
C GLU A 18 10.75 -3.04 -4.89
N ALA A 19 9.49 -3.34 -4.58
CA ALA A 19 8.37 -2.43 -4.80
C ALA A 19 8.57 -1.10 -4.07
N VAL A 20 9.00 -1.14 -2.80
CA VAL A 20 9.31 0.06 -2.00
C VAL A 20 10.47 0.84 -2.61
N ALA A 21 11.52 0.16 -3.05
CA ALA A 21 12.69 0.81 -3.67
C ALA A 21 12.30 1.53 -4.97
N ARG A 22 11.47 0.90 -5.81
CA ARG A 22 10.92 1.49 -7.03
C ARG A 22 10.06 2.73 -6.72
N ALA A 23 9.13 2.62 -5.77
CA ALA A 23 8.30 3.75 -5.35
C ALA A 23 9.14 4.95 -4.86
N ARG A 24 10.22 4.70 -4.11
CA ARG A 24 11.16 5.74 -3.66
C ARG A 24 11.94 6.40 -4.80
N ARG A 25 12.19 5.68 -5.89
CA ARG A 25 12.83 6.22 -7.10
C ARG A 25 11.84 6.83 -8.09
N ASN A 26 10.56 6.88 -7.75
CA ASN A 26 9.46 7.32 -8.63
C ASN A 26 9.27 6.43 -9.87
N GLU A 27 9.56 5.14 -9.76
CA GLU A 27 9.33 4.14 -10.81
C GLU A 27 7.99 3.43 -10.54
N PHE A 28 6.94 3.85 -11.25
CA PHE A 28 5.57 3.38 -11.04
C PHE A 28 5.01 2.68 -12.27
N ASP A 29 4.16 1.68 -12.04
CA ASP A 29 3.44 0.96 -13.10
C ASP A 29 2.15 1.67 -13.48
N ASP A 30 1.54 2.40 -12.54
CA ASP A 30 0.26 3.07 -12.74
C ASP A 30 0.10 4.29 -11.82
N ALA A 31 -0.80 5.19 -12.19
CA ALA A 31 -1.14 6.40 -11.44
C ALA A 31 -2.63 6.69 -11.52
N GLY A 32 -3.21 7.20 -10.44
CA GLY A 32 -4.63 7.51 -10.35
C GLY A 32 -4.96 8.35 -9.14
N ALA A 33 -6.26 8.45 -8.83
CA ALA A 33 -6.75 9.10 -7.63
C ALA A 33 -7.32 8.05 -6.68
N VAL A 34 -7.11 8.28 -5.38
CA VAL A 34 -7.66 7.46 -4.29
C VAL A 34 -8.37 8.37 -3.30
N LEU A 35 -9.20 7.81 -2.42
CA LEU A 35 -9.75 8.57 -1.32
C LEU A 35 -8.78 8.52 -0.14
N CYS A 36 -8.44 9.67 0.44
CA CYS A 36 -7.65 9.72 1.66
C CYS A 36 -8.07 10.85 2.60
N ALA A 37 -7.71 10.73 3.87
CA ALA A 37 -7.86 11.76 4.89
C ALA A 37 -6.66 11.69 5.83
N GLN A 38 -6.10 12.84 6.21
CA GLN A 38 -4.89 12.87 7.03
C GLN A 38 -5.19 12.74 8.51
N ASP A 39 -6.23 13.43 8.97
CA ASP A 39 -6.55 13.53 10.39
C ASP A 39 -7.89 12.87 10.73
N ILE A 40 -8.03 12.44 11.97
CA ILE A 40 -9.28 11.86 12.50
C ILE A 40 -10.42 12.86 12.33
N GLY A 41 -11.53 12.39 11.75
CA GLY A 41 -12.75 13.19 11.55
C GLY A 41 -12.76 14.04 10.28
N GLN A 42 -11.63 14.20 9.58
CA GLN A 42 -11.58 14.87 8.28
C GLN A 42 -12.38 14.07 7.24
N PRO A 43 -13.21 14.68 6.38
CA PRO A 43 -13.83 13.96 5.27
C PRO A 43 -12.76 13.39 4.34
N LEU A 44 -13.06 12.25 3.72
CA LEU A 44 -12.21 11.72 2.65
C LEU A 44 -12.23 12.68 1.46
N GLU A 45 -11.05 12.93 0.89
CA GLU A 45 -10.84 13.72 -0.31
C GLU A 45 -10.05 12.94 -1.35
N ALA A 46 -10.02 13.44 -2.59
CA ALA A 46 -9.21 12.84 -3.64
C ALA A 46 -7.73 13.15 -3.42
N CYS A 47 -6.90 12.11 -3.43
CA CYS A 47 -5.46 12.19 -3.27
C CYS A 47 -4.79 11.52 -4.48
N ASP A 48 -3.69 12.10 -4.96
CA ASP A 48 -2.93 11.51 -6.05
C ASP A 48 -2.25 10.25 -5.54
N ALA A 49 -2.29 9.18 -6.33
CA ALA A 49 -1.67 7.92 -5.98
C ALA A 49 -0.91 7.32 -7.15
N ARG A 50 0.19 6.63 -6.83
CA ARG A 50 1.01 5.89 -7.79
C ARG A 50 1.43 4.56 -7.18
N VAL A 51 1.49 3.51 -7.99
CA VAL A 51 1.76 2.15 -7.52
C VAL A 51 2.95 1.53 -8.23
N ALA A 52 3.81 0.88 -7.47
CA ALA A 52 4.86 -0.01 -7.96
C ALA A 52 4.56 -1.44 -7.49
N ARG A 53 4.48 -2.40 -8.41
CA ARG A 53 4.10 -3.80 -8.19
C ARG A 53 5.30 -4.70 -8.45
N SER A 54 5.53 -5.68 -7.59
CA SER A 54 6.61 -6.67 -7.73
C SER A 54 6.11 -8.11 -7.87
N GLY A 55 4.83 -8.26 -8.28
CA GLY A 55 4.18 -9.54 -8.49
C GLY A 55 3.65 -10.17 -7.21
N ALA A 56 2.93 -11.29 -7.33
CA ALA A 56 2.38 -12.05 -6.21
C ALA A 56 1.64 -11.19 -5.15
N GLY A 57 0.90 -10.17 -5.60
CA GLY A 57 0.09 -9.34 -4.69
C GLY A 57 0.93 -8.41 -3.84
N THR A 58 2.20 -8.24 -4.20
CA THR A 58 3.13 -7.33 -3.55
C THR A 58 3.15 -6.00 -4.30
N ALA A 59 2.93 -4.92 -3.56
CA ALA A 59 2.89 -3.58 -4.10
C ALA A 59 3.32 -2.52 -3.07
N ALA A 60 3.80 -1.39 -3.57
CA ALA A 60 4.03 -0.17 -2.80
C ALA A 60 3.23 0.96 -3.45
N VAL A 61 2.28 1.53 -2.71
CA VAL A 61 1.45 2.64 -3.18
C VAL A 61 1.93 3.92 -2.51
N ARG A 62 2.42 4.88 -3.29
CA ARG A 62 2.66 6.24 -2.82
C ARG A 62 1.36 7.03 -2.96
N VAL A 63 0.87 7.58 -1.85
CA VAL A 63 -0.26 8.51 -1.80
C VAL A 63 0.29 9.90 -1.47
N ASP A 64 -0.02 10.88 -2.30
CA ASP A 64 0.34 12.27 -2.15
C ASP A 64 -0.92 13.06 -1.74
N PHE A 65 -0.88 13.64 -0.54
CA PHE A 65 -1.96 14.44 0.01
C PHE A 65 -1.93 15.85 -0.58
N PRO A 66 -3.07 16.55 -0.66
CA PRO A 66 -3.14 17.91 -1.22
C PRO A 66 -2.22 18.93 -0.52
N ASN A 67 -1.86 18.70 0.74
CA ASN A 67 -0.96 19.55 1.50
C ASN A 67 0.54 19.25 1.29
N GLY A 68 0.88 18.35 0.37
CA GLY A 68 2.26 17.97 0.04
C GLY A 68 2.86 16.90 0.96
N PHE A 69 2.10 16.35 1.91
CA PHE A 69 2.50 15.16 2.64
C PHE A 69 2.38 13.91 1.76
N SER A 70 3.28 12.94 1.93
CA SER A 70 3.23 11.68 1.17
C SER A 70 3.42 10.48 2.09
N ARG A 71 2.73 9.39 1.77
CA ARG A 71 2.91 8.09 2.44
C ARG A 71 3.03 6.96 1.44
N ILE A 72 3.92 6.02 1.72
CA ILE A 72 4.09 4.74 1.03
C ILE A 72 3.40 3.66 1.85
N LEU A 73 2.30 3.14 1.32
CA LEU A 73 1.55 1.98 1.82
C LEU A 73 2.17 0.70 1.23
N LYS A 74 2.37 -0.33 2.06
CA LYS A 74 3.06 -1.57 1.69
C LYS A 74 2.10 -2.74 1.73
N PHE A 75 2.08 -3.51 0.65
CA PHE A 75 1.24 -4.69 0.50
C PHE A 75 2.09 -5.92 0.17
N SER A 76 1.72 -7.07 0.72
CA SER A 76 2.30 -8.38 0.40
C SER A 76 1.18 -9.41 0.35
N ASP A 77 1.27 -10.34 -0.59
CA ASP A 77 0.33 -11.46 -0.72
C ASP A 77 -1.14 -11.00 -0.75
N GLY A 78 -1.39 -9.83 -1.37
CA GLY A 78 -2.73 -9.23 -1.47
C GLY A 78 -3.22 -8.50 -0.22
N GLY A 79 -2.47 -8.51 0.88
CA GLY A 79 -2.83 -7.87 2.15
C GLY A 79 -2.01 -6.62 2.45
N PHE A 80 -2.57 -5.71 3.26
CA PHE A 80 -1.84 -4.56 3.78
C PHE A 80 -0.93 -4.96 4.95
N VAL A 81 0.32 -4.51 4.93
CA VAL A 81 1.35 -4.93 5.90
C VAL A 81 1.79 -3.79 6.82
N SER A 82 2.06 -2.61 6.26
CA SER A 82 2.48 -1.40 7.01
C SER A 82 2.59 -0.20 6.07
N ALA A 83 2.95 0.95 6.62
CA ALA A 83 3.43 2.08 5.84
C ALA A 83 4.90 2.43 6.16
N ASN A 84 5.47 3.42 5.49
CA ASN A 84 6.73 4.02 5.93
C ASN A 84 6.51 4.94 7.14
N ALA A 85 7.56 5.07 7.97
CA ALA A 85 7.60 6.11 8.98
C ALA A 85 7.67 7.50 8.33
N THR A 86 6.99 8.46 8.94
CA THR A 86 6.95 9.87 8.55
C THR A 86 6.97 10.75 9.79
N MET A 87 6.96 12.07 9.62
CA MET A 87 6.80 13.00 10.75
C MET A 87 5.45 12.86 11.46
N SER A 88 4.43 12.27 10.82
CA SER A 88 3.09 12.10 11.38
C SER A 88 2.89 10.75 12.10
N GLY A 89 3.89 9.86 12.10
CA GLY A 89 3.76 8.55 12.73
C GLY A 89 4.70 7.49 12.15
N VAL A 90 4.81 6.37 12.88
CA VAL A 90 5.68 5.24 12.51
C VAL A 90 5.09 4.40 11.38
N GLY A 91 3.79 4.51 11.10
CA GLY A 91 3.12 3.77 10.04
C GLY A 91 2.89 2.30 10.35
N THR A 92 2.83 1.95 11.64
CA THR A 92 2.65 0.58 12.12
C THR A 92 1.46 0.42 13.07
N ASP A 93 0.85 1.52 13.55
CA ASP A 93 -0.51 1.45 14.09
C ASP A 93 -1.46 1.37 12.91
N ILE A 94 -1.93 0.16 12.61
CA ILE A 94 -2.68 -0.11 11.39
C ILE A 94 -3.97 -0.87 11.70
N ASP A 95 -4.99 -0.57 10.92
CA ASP A 95 -6.19 -1.38 10.80
C ASP A 95 -6.58 -1.41 9.32
N TRP A 96 -7.08 -2.52 8.81
CA TRP A 96 -7.53 -2.58 7.43
C TRP A 96 -8.55 -3.68 7.21
N GLN A 97 -9.39 -3.48 6.22
CA GLN A 97 -10.36 -4.46 5.76
C GLN A 97 -10.51 -4.40 4.24
N ARG A 98 -11.02 -5.48 3.69
CA ARG A 98 -11.42 -5.57 2.28
C ARG A 98 -12.93 -5.71 2.19
N ASP A 99 -13.54 -4.88 1.36
CA ASP A 99 -14.97 -4.88 1.04
C ASP A 99 -15.12 -5.03 -0.48
N GLY A 100 -15.31 -6.26 -0.96
CA GLY A 100 -15.21 -6.59 -2.38
C GLY A 100 -13.81 -6.25 -2.92
N ASP A 101 -13.76 -5.40 -3.94
CA ASP A 101 -12.51 -4.91 -4.52
C ASP A 101 -11.93 -3.69 -3.78
N ARG A 102 -12.67 -3.12 -2.82
CA ARG A 102 -12.21 -1.94 -2.08
C ARG A 102 -11.36 -2.33 -0.88
N LEU A 103 -10.21 -1.66 -0.73
CA LEU A 103 -9.32 -1.76 0.42
C LEU A 103 -9.52 -0.51 1.29
N ILE A 104 -9.95 -0.71 2.53
CA ILE A 104 -10.17 0.38 3.49
C ILE A 104 -9.06 0.26 4.54
N LEU A 105 -8.25 1.30 4.67
CA LEU A 105 -7.05 1.29 5.51
C LEU A 105 -7.06 2.44 6.50
N ARG A 106 -6.58 2.16 7.71
CA ARG A 106 -6.16 3.14 8.71
C ARG A 106 -4.68 2.95 8.97
N VAL A 107 -3.93 4.06 8.98
CA VAL A 107 -2.52 4.09 9.32
C VAL A 107 -2.27 5.29 10.21
N ASP A 108 -1.87 5.05 11.46
CA ASP A 108 -1.85 6.10 12.48
C ASP A 108 -3.24 6.79 12.51
N ASP A 109 -3.31 8.11 12.30
CA ASP A 109 -4.56 8.89 12.22
C ASP A 109 -5.16 8.98 10.80
N GLN A 110 -4.47 8.41 9.81
CA GLN A 110 -4.78 8.56 8.39
C GLN A 110 -5.73 7.47 7.91
N ARG A 111 -6.58 7.81 6.94
CA ARG A 111 -7.53 6.88 6.32
C ARG A 111 -7.38 6.87 4.81
N TYR A 112 -7.58 5.70 4.21
CA TYR A 112 -7.49 5.49 2.77
C TYR A 112 -8.58 4.54 2.29
N GLU A 113 -9.14 4.82 1.12
CA GLU A 113 -9.88 3.83 0.33
C GLU A 113 -9.20 3.67 -1.03
N LEU A 114 -8.75 2.46 -1.33
CA LEU A 114 -8.09 2.09 -2.58
C LEU A 114 -8.92 1.07 -3.33
N ASP A 115 -8.82 1.09 -4.66
CA ASP A 115 -9.29 0.01 -5.52
C ASP A 115 -8.21 -1.09 -5.58
N GLY A 116 -8.58 -2.34 -5.31
CA GLY A 116 -7.71 -3.50 -5.38
C GLY A 116 -7.15 -3.74 -6.78
N ALA A 117 -7.90 -3.43 -7.84
CA ALA A 117 -7.42 -3.49 -9.21
C ALA A 117 -6.33 -2.42 -9.47
N PHE A 118 -6.45 -1.24 -8.82
CA PHE A 118 -5.37 -0.25 -8.84
C PHE A 118 -4.13 -0.76 -8.09
N VAL A 119 -4.27 -1.37 -6.91
CA VAL A 119 -3.11 -1.84 -6.14
C VAL A 119 -2.42 -3.03 -6.79
N PHE A 120 -3.17 -4.06 -7.17
CA PHE A 120 -2.62 -5.36 -7.59
C PHE A 120 -2.66 -5.60 -9.11
N GLY A 121 -3.34 -4.74 -9.87
CA GLY A 121 -3.57 -4.92 -11.30
C GLY A 121 -4.86 -5.72 -11.60
N PRO A 122 -5.38 -5.67 -12.83
CA PRO A 122 -6.69 -6.20 -13.21
C PRO A 122 -6.83 -7.75 -13.24
N MET A 123 -5.98 -8.50 -12.53
CA MET A 123 -6.02 -9.98 -12.52
C MET A 123 -5.58 -10.60 -11.18
N TYR A 124 -5.68 -9.90 -10.06
CA TYR A 124 -5.39 -10.47 -8.74
C TYR A 124 -6.63 -11.10 -8.07
N ASP A 125 -7.29 -11.96 -8.83
CA ASP A 125 -8.34 -12.88 -8.36
C ASP A 125 -8.01 -14.28 -8.93
N ARG A 126 -7.07 -14.98 -8.29
CA ARG A 126 -6.86 -16.43 -8.45
C ARG A 126 -6.14 -17.01 -7.24
#